data_AF-A0A2N4YLL2-F1
#
_entry.id   AF-A0A2N4YLL2-F1
#
_cell.length_a   1.000
_cell.length_b   1.000
_cell.length_c   1.000
_cell.angle_alpha   90.00
_cell.angle_beta   90.00
_cell.angle_gamma   90.00
#
_symmetry.space_group_name_H-M   'P 1'
#
loop_
_entity.id
_entity.type
_entity.pdbx_description
1 polymer ?
#
loop_
_entity_poly.entity_id
_entity_poly.type
_entity_poly.pdbx_seq_one_letter_code
_entity_poly.pdbx_strand_id
1 'polypeptide(L)'
;MRYLKWSILGMLALLVFSFLHYTLPQTDIVRIVGTENRRMDLGENSWFWASPDVGTAPSNSRDIFFINAVYPNGKTMEYRNEDTGWGWPPYFKMNSSSLNTAAKEMQSTVDAPKWVAVTHYGWRNQLFTIFPNAISLRLVEGPEVRIIPWVNIVILSFLGFLLFMGWRMWAQFKERMIEPAVIEAQETLDDLDRKADRAKAGIGGWFNRLFGRK
;
A
#
# COMPACT_ATOMS: atom_id res chain seq x y z
N MET A 1 21.72 -11.24 13.61
CA MET A 1 21.63 -11.00 12.14
C MET A 1 20.40 -11.65 11.49
N ARG A 2 20.16 -12.96 11.64
CA ARG A 2 19.00 -13.64 11.00
C ARG A 2 17.64 -13.03 11.39
N TYR A 3 17.41 -12.82 12.69
CA TYR A 3 16.16 -12.21 13.17
C TYR A 3 15.98 -10.78 12.69
N LEU A 4 17.04 -9.95 12.72
CA LEU A 4 17.00 -8.58 12.23
C LEU A 4 16.60 -8.49 10.74
N LYS A 5 17.14 -9.37 9.89
CA LYS A 5 16.77 -9.44 8.46
C LYS A 5 15.26 -9.70 8.29
N TRP A 6 14.74 -10.71 9.00
CA TRP A 6 13.32 -11.06 8.91
C TRP A 6 12.41 -9.99 9.52
N SER A 7 12.84 -9.33 10.60
CA SER A 7 12.11 -8.20 11.18
C SER A 7 12.01 -7.03 10.22
N ILE A 8 13.10 -6.68 9.52
CA ILE A 8 13.09 -5.61 8.49
C ILE A 8 12.17 -5.98 7.33
N LEU A 9 12.28 -7.21 6.80
CA LEU A 9 11.38 -7.67 5.73
C LEU A 9 9.91 -7.68 6.17
N GLY A 10 9.64 -8.15 7.39
CA GLY A 10 8.29 -8.16 7.96
C GLY A 10 7.72 -6.75 8.11
N MET A 11 8.52 -5.80 8.58
CA MET A 11 8.12 -4.39 8.67
C MET A 11 7.79 -3.82 7.29
N LEU A 12 8.65 -4.06 6.28
CA LEU A 12 8.40 -3.60 4.93
C LEU A 12 7.11 -4.19 4.34
N ALA A 13 6.89 -5.49 4.54
CA ALA A 13 5.67 -6.15 4.10
C ALA A 13 4.43 -5.56 4.79
N LEU A 14 4.51 -5.25 6.08
CA LEU A 14 3.43 -4.62 6.84
C LEU A 14 3.14 -3.19 6.35
N LEU A 15 4.17 -2.42 6.01
CA LEU A 15 4.00 -1.07 5.43
C LEU A 15 3.30 -1.13 4.07
N VAL A 16 3.75 -2.04 3.18
CA VAL A 16 3.11 -2.23 1.86
C VAL A 16 1.66 -2.70 2.01
N PHE A 17 1.42 -3.67 2.90
CA PHE A 17 0.06 -4.14 3.19
C PHE A 17 -0.83 -3.00 3.71
N SER A 18 -0.34 -2.21 4.67
CA SER A 18 -1.08 -1.08 5.25
C SER A 18 -1.40 -0.03 4.18
N PHE A 19 -0.43 0.30 3.33
CA PHE A 19 -0.62 1.22 2.21
C PHE A 19 -1.68 0.73 1.22
N LEU A 20 -1.61 -0.55 0.82
CA LEU A 20 -2.60 -1.15 -0.07
C LEU A 20 -3.97 -1.20 0.57
N HIS A 21 -4.08 -1.58 1.84
CA HIS A 21 -5.35 -1.64 2.55
C HIS A 21 -5.97 -0.25 2.75
N TYR A 22 -5.16 0.78 2.98
CA TYR A 22 -5.65 2.16 3.05
C TYR A 22 -6.11 2.67 1.68
N THR A 23 -5.39 2.31 0.62
CA THR A 23 -5.64 2.81 -0.74
C THR A 23 -6.81 2.11 -1.41
N LEU A 24 -6.85 0.78 -1.38
CA LEU A 24 -7.79 -0.03 -2.18
C LEU A 24 -9.24 0.21 -1.75
N PRO A 25 -10.20 0.19 -2.70
CA PRO A 25 -11.58 0.45 -2.38
C PRO A 25 -12.14 -0.68 -1.52
N GLN A 26 -12.91 -0.30 -0.52
CA GLN A 26 -13.64 -1.16 0.40
C GLN A 26 -15.12 -0.84 0.27
N THR A 27 -15.98 -1.78 0.65
CA THR A 27 -17.43 -1.57 0.59
C THR A 27 -18.04 -1.88 1.92
N ASP A 28 -18.75 -0.89 2.45
CA ASP A 28 -19.53 -1.02 3.66
C ASP A 28 -21.02 -1.04 3.29
N ILE A 29 -21.79 -1.87 3.97
CA ILE A 29 -23.25 -1.87 3.83
C ILE A 29 -23.83 -1.18 5.05
N VAL A 30 -24.42 -0.02 4.82
CA VAL A 30 -24.86 0.89 5.86
C VAL A 30 -26.18 1.54 5.47
N ARG A 31 -26.87 2.08 6.46
CA ARG A 31 -27.98 3.00 6.25
C ARG A 31 -27.46 4.42 6.32
N ILE A 32 -27.73 5.23 5.30
CA ILE A 32 -27.40 6.66 5.33
C ILE A 32 -28.45 7.37 6.21
N VAL A 33 -27.98 8.16 7.17
CA VAL A 33 -28.83 8.87 8.14
C VAL A 33 -28.75 10.38 8.02
N GLY A 34 -27.75 10.88 7.30
CA GLY A 34 -27.57 12.31 7.13
C GLY A 34 -26.46 12.64 6.14
N THR A 35 -26.46 13.90 5.72
CA THR A 35 -25.35 14.51 5.01
C THR A 35 -25.14 15.89 5.59
N GLU A 36 -23.90 16.32 5.68
CA GLU A 36 -23.54 17.64 6.18
C GLU A 36 -22.42 18.24 5.33
N ASN A 37 -22.29 19.57 5.39
CA ASN A 37 -21.16 20.27 4.82
C ASN A 37 -20.40 20.95 5.97
N ARG A 38 -19.10 20.70 6.07
CA ARG A 38 -18.25 21.25 7.12
C ARG A 38 -17.10 22.03 6.51
N ARG A 39 -16.93 23.27 6.96
CA ARG A 39 -15.69 24.00 6.73
C ARG A 39 -14.60 23.42 7.63
N MET A 40 -13.53 22.93 7.03
CA MET A 40 -12.41 22.29 7.72
C MET A 40 -11.13 23.07 7.47
N ASP A 41 -10.40 23.37 8.54
CA ASP A 41 -9.05 23.92 8.49
C ASP A 41 -8.05 22.78 8.69
N LEU A 42 -7.48 22.29 7.60
CA LEU A 42 -6.57 21.15 7.60
C LEU A 42 -5.22 21.52 8.21
N GLY A 43 -4.83 20.78 9.26
CA GLY A 43 -3.56 20.97 9.98
C GLY A 43 -2.61 19.78 9.80
N GLU A 44 -2.14 19.22 10.90
CA GLU A 44 -1.13 18.14 10.94
C GLU A 44 -1.58 16.84 10.25
N ASN A 45 -2.89 16.61 10.15
CA ASN A 45 -3.46 15.43 9.50
C ASN A 45 -3.77 15.65 8.00
N SER A 46 -3.38 16.78 7.41
CA SER A 46 -3.67 17.17 6.01
C SER A 46 -3.29 16.11 4.96
N TRP A 47 -2.24 15.32 5.20
CA TRP A 47 -1.79 14.24 4.32
C TRP A 47 -2.78 13.07 4.19
N PHE A 48 -3.76 12.97 5.09
CA PHE A 48 -4.86 12.04 4.93
C PHE A 48 -5.97 12.56 4.03
N TRP A 49 -6.00 13.86 3.69
CA TRP A 49 -7.09 14.51 2.95
C TRP A 49 -6.83 14.64 1.46
N ALA A 50 -7.90 14.75 0.68
CA ALA A 50 -7.76 14.93 -0.74
C ALA A 50 -7.10 16.29 -1.05
N SER A 51 -6.47 16.38 -2.22
CA SER A 51 -6.08 17.70 -2.74
C SER A 51 -7.33 18.56 -2.97
N PRO A 52 -7.20 19.91 -3.00
CA PRO A 52 -8.33 20.79 -3.30
C PRO A 52 -9.04 20.35 -4.58
N ASP A 53 -10.37 20.53 -4.61
CA ASP A 53 -11.20 20.17 -5.76
C ASP A 53 -10.67 20.82 -7.04
N VAL A 54 -10.79 20.11 -8.16
CA VAL A 54 -10.27 20.57 -9.45
C VAL A 54 -10.91 21.92 -9.82
N GLY A 55 -10.06 22.92 -10.06
CA GLY A 55 -10.51 24.28 -10.38
C GLY A 55 -10.67 25.22 -9.18
N THR A 56 -10.36 24.77 -7.96
CA THR A 56 -10.33 25.62 -6.75
C THR A 56 -8.91 26.12 -6.45
N ALA A 57 -8.81 27.30 -5.83
CA ALA A 57 -7.52 27.82 -5.37
C ALA A 57 -6.99 26.97 -4.21
N PRO A 58 -5.66 26.74 -4.12
CA PRO A 58 -5.09 25.96 -3.02
C PRO A 58 -5.35 26.66 -1.68
N SER A 59 -6.07 25.96 -0.80
CA SER A 59 -6.39 26.41 0.55
C SER A 59 -6.43 25.23 1.52
N ASN A 60 -5.92 25.46 2.73
CA ASN A 60 -6.07 24.53 3.86
C ASN A 60 -7.44 24.65 4.51
N SER A 61 -8.16 25.76 4.29
CA SER A 61 -9.53 25.98 4.73
C SER A 61 -10.48 25.70 3.56
N ARG A 62 -11.31 24.65 3.64
CA ARG A 62 -12.28 24.32 2.59
C ARG A 62 -13.53 23.63 3.12
N ASP A 63 -14.59 23.70 2.34
CA ASP A 63 -15.86 23.03 2.63
C ASP A 63 -15.80 21.58 2.15
N ILE A 64 -16.11 20.64 3.04
CA ILE A 64 -16.09 19.20 2.78
C ILE A 64 -17.45 18.61 3.08
N PHE A 65 -17.99 17.86 2.12
CA PHE A 65 -19.19 17.08 2.34
C PHE A 65 -18.89 15.85 3.19
N PHE A 66 -19.80 15.54 4.11
CA PHE A 66 -19.79 14.30 4.88
C PHE A 66 -21.11 13.56 4.71
N ILE A 67 -21.00 12.24 4.73
CA ILE A 67 -22.12 11.29 4.71
C ILE A 67 -22.10 10.56 6.05
N ASN A 68 -23.16 10.73 6.83
CA ASN A 68 -23.33 10.06 8.12
C ASN A 68 -24.12 8.78 7.90
N ALA A 69 -23.61 7.68 8.43
CA ALA A 69 -24.17 6.36 8.22
C ALA A 69 -24.18 5.52 9.50
N VAL A 70 -25.03 4.50 9.50
CA VAL A 70 -25.17 3.55 10.61
C VAL A 70 -25.13 2.13 10.06
N TYR A 71 -24.26 1.31 10.61
CA TYR A 71 -24.18 -0.12 10.29
C TYR A 71 -25.40 -0.89 10.81
N PRO A 72 -25.64 -2.12 10.32
CA PRO A 72 -26.73 -2.98 10.81
C PRO A 72 -26.67 -3.23 12.32
N ASN A 73 -25.47 -3.24 12.90
CA ASN A 73 -25.25 -3.40 14.34
C ASN A 73 -25.40 -2.10 15.16
N GLY A 74 -25.84 -1.00 14.55
CA GLY A 74 -26.05 0.29 15.22
C GLY A 74 -24.81 1.15 15.38
N LYS A 75 -23.61 0.69 15.00
CA LYS A 75 -22.39 1.52 15.04
C LYS A 75 -22.47 2.63 13.98
N THR A 76 -21.95 3.80 14.31
CA THR A 76 -21.90 4.93 13.37
C THR A 76 -20.65 4.88 12.51
N MET A 77 -20.75 5.46 11.32
CA MET A 77 -19.63 5.72 10.42
C MET A 77 -19.85 7.05 9.73
N GLU A 78 -18.78 7.82 9.60
CA GLU A 78 -18.79 9.06 8.84
C GLU A 78 -17.80 8.94 7.69
N TYR A 79 -18.29 9.17 6.47
CA TYR A 79 -17.46 9.24 5.27
C TYR A 79 -17.33 10.69 4.87
N ARG A 80 -16.11 11.15 4.60
CA ARG A 80 -15.95 12.38 3.83
C ARG A 80 -16.26 12.09 2.36
N ASN A 81 -16.62 13.12 1.62
CA ASN A 81 -16.98 13.03 0.22
C ASN A 81 -16.29 14.17 -0.54
N GLU A 82 -15.02 13.94 -0.82
CA GLU A 82 -14.16 14.87 -1.57
C GLU A 82 -13.88 14.33 -2.97
N ASP A 83 -13.57 15.21 -3.92
CA ASP A 83 -13.06 14.79 -5.22
C ASP A 83 -11.64 14.28 -5.08
N THR A 84 -11.37 13.10 -5.63
CA THR A 84 -10.00 12.57 -5.67
C THR A 84 -9.21 13.22 -6.81
N GLY A 85 -9.92 13.73 -7.83
CA GLY A 85 -9.32 14.40 -8.97
C GLY A 85 -8.30 13.49 -9.68
N TRP A 86 -7.17 14.07 -10.07
CA TRP A 86 -6.06 13.36 -10.70
C TRP A 86 -5.02 12.83 -9.70
N GLY A 87 -5.32 12.94 -8.40
CA GLY A 87 -4.40 12.56 -7.32
C GLY A 87 -4.37 11.07 -7.01
N TRP A 88 -3.85 10.75 -5.83
CA TRP A 88 -3.83 9.39 -5.30
C TRP A 88 -4.94 9.19 -4.25
N PRO A 89 -5.63 8.03 -4.24
CA PRO A 89 -5.58 6.95 -5.23
C PRO A 89 -6.18 7.40 -6.59
N PRO A 90 -5.76 6.84 -7.73
CA PRO A 90 -6.17 7.32 -9.05
C PRO A 90 -7.59 6.84 -9.42
N TYR A 91 -8.60 7.22 -8.63
CA TYR A 91 -10.01 6.88 -8.86
C TYR A 91 -10.74 7.89 -9.75
N PHE A 92 -10.11 9.03 -10.07
CA PHE A 92 -10.66 10.03 -10.99
C PHE A 92 -12.11 10.42 -10.66
N LYS A 93 -12.36 10.64 -9.37
CA LYS A 93 -13.66 11.07 -8.85
C LYS A 93 -13.74 12.60 -8.88
N MET A 94 -14.70 13.15 -9.63
CA MET A 94 -15.00 14.60 -9.75
C MET A 94 -16.50 14.90 -9.60
N ASN A 95 -17.19 14.13 -8.76
CA ASN A 95 -18.65 14.16 -8.62
C ASN A 95 -19.11 14.26 -7.17
N SER A 96 -18.28 14.82 -6.27
CA SER A 96 -18.59 15.00 -4.84
C SER A 96 -19.97 15.59 -4.59
N SER A 97 -20.33 16.67 -5.29
CA SER A 97 -21.64 17.33 -5.19
C SER A 97 -22.79 16.41 -5.59
N SER A 98 -22.69 15.72 -6.73
CA SER A 98 -23.72 14.78 -7.20
C SER A 98 -23.86 13.56 -6.27
N LEU A 99 -22.73 13.05 -5.75
CA LEU A 99 -22.72 11.95 -4.80
C LEU A 99 -23.39 12.35 -3.49
N ASN A 100 -23.20 13.60 -3.05
CA ASN A 100 -23.86 14.15 -1.87
C ASN A 100 -25.38 14.25 -2.07
N THR A 101 -25.84 14.67 -3.25
CA THR A 101 -27.27 14.65 -3.60
C THR A 101 -27.83 13.23 -3.60
N ALA A 102 -27.12 12.26 -4.17
CA ALA A 102 -27.52 10.85 -4.14
C ALA A 102 -27.61 10.31 -2.70
N ALA A 103 -26.67 10.70 -1.83
CA ALA A 103 -26.70 10.32 -0.41
C ALA A 103 -27.96 10.86 0.28
N LYS A 104 -28.37 12.10 0.01
CA LYS A 104 -29.61 12.69 0.55
C LYS A 104 -30.84 11.90 0.14
N GLU A 105 -30.95 11.53 -1.14
CA GLU A 105 -32.07 10.75 -1.66
C GLU A 105 -32.17 9.33 -1.03
N MET A 106 -31.02 8.77 -0.66
CA MET A 106 -30.91 7.45 -0.04
C MET A 106 -31.09 7.45 1.49
N GLN A 107 -31.31 8.62 2.12
CA GLN A 107 -31.55 8.68 3.56
C GLN A 107 -32.79 7.87 3.97
N SER A 108 -32.71 7.24 5.13
CA SER A 108 -33.80 6.43 5.68
C SER A 108 -33.72 6.29 7.20
N THR A 109 -34.84 5.92 7.82
CA THR A 109 -34.97 5.69 9.26
C THR A 109 -34.78 4.22 9.61
N VAL A 110 -34.76 3.90 10.91
CA VAL A 110 -34.72 2.50 11.38
C VAL A 110 -36.00 1.76 10.98
N ASP A 111 -37.15 2.44 10.96
CA ASP A 111 -38.45 1.83 10.68
C ASP A 111 -38.68 1.55 9.18
N ALA A 112 -38.00 2.28 8.30
CA ALA A 112 -38.08 2.11 6.85
C ALA A 112 -36.67 2.13 6.21
N PRO A 113 -35.81 1.13 6.51
CA PRO A 113 -34.39 1.19 6.18
C PRO A 113 -34.13 1.00 4.68
N LYS A 114 -33.29 1.86 4.11
CA LYS A 114 -32.64 1.67 2.81
C LYS A 114 -31.18 1.30 3.05
N TRP A 115 -30.77 0.13 2.59
CA TRP A 115 -29.39 -0.32 2.68
C TRP A 115 -28.59 0.18 1.47
N VAL A 116 -27.43 0.74 1.75
CA VAL A 116 -26.54 1.33 0.76
C VAL A 116 -25.17 0.72 0.90
N ALA A 117 -24.67 0.19 -0.22
CA ALA A 117 -23.27 -0.16 -0.38
C ALA A 117 -22.47 1.13 -0.65
N VAL A 118 -21.75 1.58 0.37
CA VAL A 118 -20.84 2.72 0.29
C VAL A 118 -19.46 2.19 -0.06
N THR A 119 -19.00 2.46 -1.27
CA THR A 119 -17.61 2.17 -1.64
C THR A 119 -16.74 3.33 -1.21
N HIS A 120 -15.66 3.07 -0.48
CA HIS A 120 -14.78 4.09 0.08
C HIS A 120 -13.32 3.63 0.09
N TYR A 121 -12.39 4.54 0.33
CA TYR A 121 -11.00 4.22 0.68
C TYR A 121 -10.56 4.99 1.91
N GLY A 122 -9.48 4.53 2.53
CA GLY A 122 -8.94 5.10 3.76
C GLY A 122 -9.52 4.46 5.01
N TRP A 123 -9.10 4.97 6.16
CA TRP A 123 -9.49 4.47 7.47
C TRP A 123 -10.32 5.48 8.24
N ARG A 124 -11.19 4.98 9.12
CA ARG A 124 -11.75 5.78 10.19
C ARG A 124 -10.82 5.75 11.39
N ASN A 125 -10.35 6.92 11.83
CA ASN A 125 -9.61 7.05 13.08
C ASN A 125 -10.09 8.30 13.84
N GLN A 126 -10.63 8.11 15.03
CA GLN A 126 -11.16 9.20 15.85
C GLN A 126 -10.06 10.03 16.51
N LEU A 127 -8.94 9.41 16.91
CA LEU A 127 -7.84 10.10 17.59
C LEU A 127 -7.15 11.13 16.67
N PHE A 128 -7.04 10.81 15.38
CA PHE A 128 -6.40 11.67 14.38
C PHE A 128 -7.40 12.38 13.45
N THR A 129 -8.70 12.30 13.76
CA THR A 129 -9.77 12.92 12.97
C THR A 129 -9.67 12.54 11.48
N ILE A 130 -9.51 11.25 11.21
CA ILE A 130 -9.41 10.69 9.86
C ILE A 130 -10.75 10.04 9.52
N PHE A 131 -11.22 10.34 8.31
CA PHE A 131 -12.45 9.81 7.76
C PHE A 131 -12.18 9.13 6.41
N PRO A 132 -12.72 7.93 6.16
CA PRO A 132 -12.65 7.32 4.84
C PRO A 132 -13.37 8.19 3.80
N ASN A 133 -12.83 8.27 2.58
CA ASN A 133 -13.44 9.01 1.48
C ASN A 133 -14.40 8.12 0.69
N ALA A 134 -15.67 8.51 0.59
CA ALA A 134 -16.65 7.83 -0.23
C ALA A 134 -16.33 8.01 -1.73
N ILE A 135 -16.40 6.93 -2.49
CA ILE A 135 -16.21 6.88 -3.94
C ILE A 135 -17.56 6.80 -4.65
N SER A 136 -18.41 5.86 -4.21
CA SER A 136 -19.70 5.61 -4.85
C SER A 136 -20.73 5.07 -3.88
N LEU A 137 -22.01 5.28 -4.19
CA LEU A 137 -23.15 4.81 -3.42
C LEU A 137 -24.04 3.94 -4.32
N ARG A 138 -24.50 2.80 -3.80
CA ARG A 138 -25.41 1.91 -4.53
C ARG A 138 -26.42 1.30 -3.56
N LEU A 139 -27.71 1.41 -3.89
CA LEU A 139 -28.75 0.72 -3.14
C LEU A 139 -28.57 -0.80 -3.25
N VAL A 140 -28.80 -1.49 -2.14
CA VAL A 140 -28.75 -2.95 -2.05
C VAL A 140 -29.98 -3.48 -1.32
N GLU A 141 -30.31 -4.74 -1.57
CA GLU A 141 -31.53 -5.37 -1.06
C GLU A 141 -31.54 -5.49 0.47
N GLY A 142 -30.36 -5.59 1.10
CA GLY A 142 -30.27 -5.84 2.53
C GLY A 142 -28.85 -5.69 3.10
N PRO A 143 -28.71 -5.83 4.43
CA PRO A 143 -27.44 -5.67 5.13
C PRO A 143 -26.45 -6.82 4.88
N GLU A 144 -26.95 -8.01 4.53
CA GLU A 144 -26.17 -9.24 4.35
C GLU A 144 -25.75 -9.48 2.89
N VAL A 145 -25.93 -8.49 2.01
CA VAL A 145 -25.57 -8.64 0.59
C VAL A 145 -24.07 -8.84 0.45
N ARG A 146 -23.67 -9.87 -0.28
CA ARG A 146 -22.25 -10.12 -0.54
C ARG A 146 -21.78 -9.34 -1.76
N ILE A 147 -20.78 -8.49 -1.58
CA ILE A 147 -20.13 -7.73 -2.67
C ILE A 147 -18.74 -8.30 -2.91
N ILE A 148 -18.49 -8.76 -4.12
CA ILE A 148 -17.17 -9.29 -4.51
C ILE A 148 -16.28 -8.11 -4.92
N PRO A 149 -15.10 -7.91 -4.29
CA PRO A 149 -14.22 -6.78 -4.54
C PRO A 149 -13.37 -7.00 -5.81
N TRP A 150 -14.01 -7.08 -6.98
CA TRP A 150 -13.36 -7.39 -8.26
C TRP A 150 -12.20 -6.45 -8.58
N VAL A 151 -12.35 -5.16 -8.33
CA VAL A 151 -11.28 -4.17 -8.52
C VAL A 151 -10.03 -4.55 -7.73
N ASN A 152 -10.19 -4.91 -6.46
CA ASN A 152 -9.07 -5.31 -5.60
C ASN A 152 -8.46 -6.63 -6.08
N ILE A 153 -9.29 -7.60 -6.49
CA ILE A 153 -8.81 -8.88 -7.02
C ILE A 153 -7.93 -8.65 -8.25
N VAL A 154 -8.38 -7.81 -9.19
CA VAL A 154 -7.62 -7.50 -10.41
C VAL A 154 -6.31 -6.79 -10.06
N ILE A 155 -6.36 -5.72 -9.25
CA ILE A 155 -5.16 -4.96 -8.87
C ILE A 155 -4.15 -5.85 -8.13
N LEU A 156 -4.59 -6.61 -7.13
CA LEU A 156 -3.72 -7.47 -6.33
C LEU A 156 -3.16 -8.62 -7.16
N SER A 157 -3.94 -9.21 -8.06
CA SER A 157 -3.45 -10.25 -8.98
C SER A 157 -2.40 -9.70 -9.92
N PHE A 158 -2.61 -8.49 -10.46
CA PHE A 158 -1.64 -7.82 -11.32
C PHE A 158 -0.35 -7.46 -10.56
N LEU A 159 -0.45 -6.91 -9.35
CA LEU A 159 0.73 -6.64 -8.50
C LEU A 159 1.47 -7.93 -8.14
N GLY A 160 0.75 -9.01 -7.81
CA GLY A 160 1.34 -10.32 -7.56
C GLY A 160 2.08 -10.86 -8.78
N PHE A 161 1.50 -10.72 -9.97
CA PHE A 161 2.15 -11.06 -11.23
C PHE A 161 3.42 -10.24 -11.47
N LEU A 162 3.39 -8.92 -11.27
CA LEU A 162 4.57 -8.06 -11.41
C LEU A 162 5.68 -8.44 -10.42
N LEU A 163 5.34 -8.73 -9.16
CA LEU A 163 6.30 -9.19 -8.17
C LEU A 163 6.93 -10.53 -8.58
N PHE A 164 6.11 -11.46 -9.07
CA PHE A 164 6.59 -12.74 -9.58
C PHE A 164 7.53 -12.56 -10.78
N MET A 165 7.18 -11.71 -11.74
CA MET A 165 8.02 -11.41 -12.90
C MET A 165 9.32 -10.72 -12.50
N GLY A 166 9.27 -9.73 -11.60
CA GLY A 166 10.46 -9.08 -11.06
C GLY A 166 11.38 -10.07 -10.34
N TRP A 167 10.81 -10.99 -9.56
CA TRP A 167 11.58 -12.07 -8.94
C TRP A 167 12.23 -13.01 -9.96
N ARG A 168 11.51 -13.40 -11.03
CA ARG A 168 12.04 -14.24 -12.11
C ARG A 168 13.17 -13.54 -12.86
N MET A 169 13.01 -12.25 -13.17
CA MET A 169 14.06 -11.44 -13.81
C MET A 169 15.29 -11.31 -12.90
N TRP A 170 15.09 -11.10 -11.61
CA TRP A 170 16.19 -11.04 -10.64
C TRP A 170 16.93 -12.37 -10.51
N ALA A 171 16.20 -13.49 -10.46
CA ALA A 171 16.80 -14.83 -10.44
C ALA A 171 17.66 -15.08 -11.69
N GLN A 172 17.13 -14.76 -12.88
CA GLN A 172 17.88 -14.87 -14.13
C GLN A 172 19.09 -13.94 -14.18
N PHE A 173 18.96 -12.71 -13.67
CA PHE A 173 20.07 -11.77 -13.58
C PHE A 173 21.19 -12.30 -12.68
N LYS A 174 20.83 -12.86 -11.52
CA LYS A 174 21.80 -13.43 -10.57
C LYS A 174 22.57 -14.60 -11.20
N GLU A 175 21.87 -15.52 -11.87
CA GLU A 175 22.50 -16.65 -12.58
C GLU A 175 23.44 -16.19 -13.70
N ARG A 176 23.08 -15.13 -14.44
CA ARG A 176 23.85 -14.69 -15.62
C ARG A 176 25.01 -13.75 -15.31
N MET A 177 24.86 -12.90 -14.29
CA MET A 177 25.81 -11.81 -14.04
C MET A 177 26.58 -11.98 -12.74
N ILE A 178 25.95 -12.54 -11.70
CA ILE A 178 26.55 -12.61 -10.37
C ILE A 178 27.27 -13.94 -10.19
N GLU A 179 26.66 -15.07 -10.54
CA GLU A 179 27.30 -16.38 -10.37
C GLU A 179 28.62 -16.53 -11.14
N PRO A 180 28.75 -16.11 -12.42
CA PRO A 180 30.02 -16.19 -13.13
C PRO A 180 31.10 -15.30 -12.52
N ALA A 181 30.75 -14.07 -12.13
CA ALA A 181 31.69 -13.13 -11.52
C ALA A 181 32.18 -13.60 -10.14
N VAL A 182 31.33 -14.30 -9.38
CA VAL A 182 31.71 -14.91 -8.10
C VAL A 182 32.64 -16.09 -8.32
N ILE A 183 32.37 -16.95 -9.31
CA ILE A 183 33.22 -18.09 -9.66
C ILE A 183 34.60 -17.58 -10.12
N GLU A 184 34.65 -16.60 -11.02
CA GLU A 184 35.91 -15.99 -11.49
C GLU A 184 36.70 -15.34 -10.33
N ALA A 185 36.00 -14.63 -9.42
CA ALA A 185 36.63 -14.07 -8.23
C ALA A 185 37.20 -15.15 -7.29
N GLN A 186 36.52 -16.30 -7.16
CA GLN A 186 37.04 -17.43 -6.37
C GLN A 186 38.24 -18.09 -7.06
N GLU A 187 38.18 -18.34 -8.37
CA GLU A 187 39.29 -18.92 -9.12
C GLU A 187 40.55 -18.04 -9.08
N THR A 188 40.38 -16.72 -9.20
CA THR A 188 41.52 -15.77 -9.11
C THR A 188 42.14 -15.73 -7.72
N LEU A 189 41.34 -15.80 -6.66
CA LEU A 189 41.85 -15.91 -5.29
C LEU A 189 42.60 -17.23 -5.05
N ASP A 190 42.01 -18.35 -5.47
CA ASP A 190 42.63 -19.68 -5.34
C ASP A 190 43.97 -19.76 -6.09
N ASP A 191 44.08 -19.13 -7.26
CA ASP A 191 45.32 -19.10 -8.03
C ASP A 191 46.40 -18.21 -7.39
N LEU A 192 46.01 -17.12 -6.72
CA LEU A 192 46.93 -16.30 -5.92
C LEU A 192 47.47 -17.07 -4.71
N ASP A 193 46.61 -17.80 -4.00
CA ASP A 193 47.01 -18.63 -2.87
C ASP A 193 47.97 -19.74 -3.30
N ARG A 194 47.69 -20.43 -4.42
CA ARG A 194 48.61 -21.42 -5.00
C ARG A 194 49.96 -20.82 -5.39
N LYS A 195 50.00 -19.59 -5.92
CA LYS A 195 51.26 -18.89 -6.23
C LYS A 195 52.04 -18.54 -4.96
N ALA A 196 51.34 -18.08 -3.91
CA ALA A 196 51.94 -17.78 -2.62
C ALA A 196 52.54 -19.04 -1.98
N ASP A 197 51.81 -20.16 -2.01
CA ASP A 197 52.30 -21.45 -1.49
C ASP A 197 53.53 -21.96 -2.25
N ARG A 198 53.54 -21.85 -3.59
CA ARG A 198 54.74 -22.22 -4.39
C ARG A 198 55.94 -21.32 -4.09
N ALA A 199 55.73 -20.02 -3.93
CA ALA A 199 56.80 -19.09 -3.56
C ALA A 199 57.37 -19.44 -2.18
N LYS A 200 56.51 -19.74 -1.21
CA LYS A 200 56.89 -20.17 0.14
C LYS A 200 57.65 -21.51 0.12
N ALA A 201 57.21 -22.48 -0.67
CA ALA A 201 57.89 -23.76 -0.84
C ALA A 201 59.26 -23.62 -1.53
N GLY A 202 59.37 -22.72 -2.52
CA GLY A 202 60.64 -22.42 -3.19
C GLY A 202 61.67 -21.78 -2.25
N ILE A 203 61.21 -20.84 -1.40
CA ILE A 203 62.03 -20.21 -0.35
C ILE A 203 62.44 -21.26 0.70
N GLY A 204 61.51 -22.09 1.17
CA GLY A 204 61.81 -23.17 2.12
C GLY A 204 62.80 -24.21 1.56
N GLY A 205 62.66 -24.57 0.28
CA GLY A 205 63.57 -25.49 -0.40
C GLY A 205 64.96 -24.89 -0.72
N TRP A 206 65.07 -23.57 -0.83
CA TRP A 206 66.35 -22.86 -0.93
C TRP A 206 67.03 -22.75 0.44
N PHE A 207 66.27 -22.41 1.50
CA PHE A 207 66.76 -22.39 2.88
C PHE A 207 67.25 -23.77 3.35
N ASN A 208 66.51 -24.85 3.09
CA ASN A 208 66.96 -26.21 3.42
C ASN A 208 68.21 -26.64 2.62
N ARG A 209 68.44 -26.11 1.41
CA ARG A 209 69.65 -26.40 0.63
C ARG A 209 70.87 -25.60 1.09
N LEU A 210 70.67 -24.40 1.64
CA LEU A 210 71.76 -23.53 2.13
C LEU A 210 72.13 -23.79 3.59
N PHE A 211 71.16 -24.15 4.42
CA PHE A 211 71.35 -24.33 5.86
C PHE A 211 71.13 -25.77 6.35
N GLY A 212 70.73 -26.70 5.46
CA GLY A 212 70.55 -28.12 5.78
C GLY A 212 71.79 -28.97 5.50
N ARG A 213 72.76 -28.96 6.41
CA ARG A 213 73.72 -30.05 6.73
C ARG A 213 74.03 -29.90 8.22
N LYS A 214 73.97 -30.92 9.08
CA LYS A 214 73.94 -32.38 8.96
C LYS A 214 72.81 -32.95 9.83
#